data_AF-A0A164ELQ4-F1
#
_entry.id   AF-A0A164ELQ4-F1
#
_cell.length_a   1.000
_cell.length_b   1.000
_cell.length_c   1.000
_cell.angle_alpha   90.00
_cell.angle_beta   90.00
_cell.angle_gamma   90.00
#
_symmetry.space_group_name_H-M   'P 1'
#
loop_
_entity.id
_entity.type
_entity.pdbx_description
1 polymer ?
#
loop_
_entity_poly.entity_id
_entity_poly.type
_entity_poly.pdbx_seq_one_letter_code
_entity_poly.pdbx_strand_id
1 'polypeptide(L)'
;MIIGRLDLHNRIIRKRLLFLGITTTILTELLSEGLTYYFIPYIGKEAATFLFNTGPILPNLLYILSATGSVFSILIICLYITEKFENNWFVTSIVQTGQLTLTHYVSHVFIGIGTLILLNRMEHQTLLFVLLFATAFFIFSILFSVLWRKKFSRGPIEWIMRKLAS
;
A
#
# COMPACT_ATOMS: atom_id res chain seq x y z
N MET A 1 12.00 -12.18 9.87
CA MET A 1 10.63 -12.01 9.33
C MET A 1 9.74 -13.12 9.89
N ILE A 2 9.07 -12.88 11.03
CA ILE A 2 8.34 -13.91 11.80
C ILE A 2 6.99 -14.26 11.14
N ILE A 3 6.32 -13.27 10.55
CA ILE A 3 4.97 -13.43 9.97
C ILE A 3 4.99 -14.27 8.69
N GLY A 4 6.05 -14.18 7.89
CA GLY A 4 6.23 -15.05 6.71
C GLY A 4 6.40 -16.53 7.06
N ARG A 5 6.55 -16.87 8.35
CA ARG A 5 6.59 -18.24 8.86
C ARG A 5 5.28 -18.70 9.48
N LEU A 6 4.30 -17.81 9.65
CA LEU A 6 2.98 -18.16 10.16
C LEU A 6 2.14 -18.77 9.05
N ASP A 7 1.39 -19.82 9.36
CA ASP A 7 0.41 -20.36 8.43
C ASP A 7 -0.81 -19.44 8.35
N LEU A 8 -0.77 -18.55 7.36
CA LEU A 8 -1.86 -17.64 7.07
C LEU A 8 -3.06 -18.36 6.43
N HIS A 9 -3.09 -19.67 6.19
CA HIS A 9 -4.35 -20.36 5.87
C HIS A 9 -5.20 -20.66 7.12
N ASN A 10 -4.58 -20.66 8.30
CA ASN A 10 -5.30 -20.94 9.54
C ASN A 10 -6.20 -19.76 9.96
N ARG A 11 -7.52 -19.99 9.97
CA ARG A 11 -8.53 -18.99 10.36
C ARG A 11 -8.34 -18.44 11.78
N ILE A 12 -7.81 -19.23 12.72
CA ILE A 12 -7.57 -18.80 14.11
C ILE A 12 -6.45 -17.77 14.14
N ILE A 13 -5.34 -18.05 13.44
CA ILE A 13 -4.19 -17.14 13.34
C ILE A 13 -4.62 -15.82 12.69
N ARG A 14 -5.40 -15.88 11.60
CA ARG A 14 -5.94 -14.67 10.96
C ARG A 14 -6.77 -13.81 11.88
N LYS A 15 -7.74 -14.39 12.58
CA LYS A 15 -8.60 -13.64 13.52
C LYS A 15 -7.77 -13.01 14.64
N ARG A 16 -6.76 -13.72 15.15
CA ARG A 16 -5.85 -13.20 16.17
C ARG A 16 -5.00 -12.05 15.64
N LEU A 17 -4.43 -12.17 14.45
CA LEU A 17 -3.65 -11.10 13.81
C LEU A 17 -4.51 -9.88 13.50
N LEU A 18 -5.73 -10.08 13.01
CA LEU A 18 -6.67 -8.99 12.75
C LEU A 18 -7.03 -8.24 14.04
N PHE A 19 -7.38 -8.98 15.10
CA PHE A 19 -7.71 -8.39 16.40
C PHE A 19 -6.51 -7.63 16.97
N LEU A 20 -5.32 -8.25 17.00
CA LEU A 20 -4.10 -7.59 17.46
C LEU A 20 -3.77 -6.34 16.65
N GLY A 21 -3.89 -6.40 15.32
CA GLY A 21 -3.66 -5.25 14.45
C GLY A 21 -4.60 -4.09 14.78
N ILE A 22 -5.90 -4.37 14.88
CA ILE A 22 -6.92 -3.36 15.19
C ILE A 22 -6.67 -2.77 16.59
N THR A 23 -6.42 -3.61 17.60
CA THR A 23 -6.19 -3.12 18.96
C THR A 23 -4.91 -2.30 19.05
N THR A 24 -3.83 -2.72 18.41
CA THR A 24 -2.57 -1.97 18.39
C THR A 24 -2.75 -0.63 17.69
N THR A 25 -3.41 -0.56 16.54
CA THR A 25 -3.69 0.70 15.85
C THR A 25 -4.51 1.63 16.74
N ILE A 26 -5.65 1.17 17.25
CA ILE A 26 -6.54 2.00 18.08
C ILE A 26 -5.83 2.50 19.34
N LEU A 27 -5.13 1.61 20.05
CA LEU A 27 -4.40 1.99 21.27
C LEU A 27 -3.30 3.00 20.98
N THR A 28 -2.59 2.86 19.86
CA THR A 28 -1.50 3.76 19.49
C THR A 28 -2.03 5.13 19.06
N GLU A 29 -3.10 5.19 18.29
CA GLU A 29 -3.75 6.45 17.89
C GLU A 29 -4.34 7.20 19.11
N LEU A 30 -5.02 6.48 20.00
CA LEU A 30 -5.54 7.09 21.24
C LEU A 30 -4.43 7.58 22.16
N LEU A 31 -3.33 6.84 22.23
CA LEU A 31 -2.15 7.24 23.00
C LEU A 31 -1.44 8.46 22.37
N SER A 32 -1.35 8.50 21.04
CA SER A 32 -0.83 9.65 20.28
C SER A 32 -1.62 10.93 20.58
N GLU A 33 -2.95 10.89 20.42
CA GLU A 33 -3.84 12.02 20.69
C GLU A 33 -3.80 12.43 22.17
N GLY A 34 -3.82 11.44 23.09
CA GLY A 34 -3.75 11.68 24.53
C GLY A 34 -2.44 12.34 24.97
N LEU A 35 -1.30 11.86 24.48
CA LEU A 35 0.01 12.45 24.76
C LEU A 35 0.13 13.84 24.13
N THR A 36 -0.32 14.01 22.89
CA THR A 36 -0.33 15.32 22.22
C THR A 36 -1.11 16.32 23.05
N TYR A 37 -2.35 16.00 23.42
CA TYR A 37 -3.19 16.89 24.23
C TYR A 37 -2.58 17.21 25.59
N TYR A 38 -2.03 16.21 26.27
CA TYR A 38 -1.42 16.38 27.59
C TYR A 38 -0.16 17.26 27.56
N PHE A 39 0.65 17.17 26.49
CA PHE A 39 1.91 17.89 26.39
C PHE A 39 1.80 19.27 25.74
N ILE A 40 0.69 19.60 25.07
CA ILE A 40 0.44 20.96 24.51
C ILE A 40 0.74 22.09 25.51
N PRO A 41 0.29 22.03 26.79
CA PRO A 41 0.54 23.11 27.74
C PRO A 41 2.01 23.28 28.14
N TYR A 42 2.83 22.23 28.01
CA TYR A 42 4.21 22.21 28.51
C TYR A 42 5.25 22.56 27.45
N ILE A 43 5.07 22.04 26.23
CA ILE A 43 6.06 22.15 25.14
C ILE A 43 5.53 22.91 23.92
N GLY A 44 4.25 23.30 23.95
CA GLY A 44 3.59 23.97 22.82
C GLY A 44 3.03 23.00 21.78
N LYS A 45 2.05 23.48 21.00
CA LYS A 45 1.27 22.67 20.06
C LYS A 45 2.10 22.05 18.94
N GLU A 46 3.02 22.81 18.36
CA GLU A 46 3.85 22.36 17.25
C GLU A 46 4.84 21.26 17.69
N ALA A 47 5.50 21.43 18.83
CA ALA A 47 6.43 20.42 19.35
C ALA A 47 5.72 19.15 19.81
N ALA A 48 4.56 19.26 20.47
CA ALA A 48 3.77 18.11 20.90
C ALA A 48 3.26 17.29 19.70
N THR A 49 2.68 17.97 18.71
CA THR A 49 2.22 17.30 17.49
C THR A 49 3.38 16.67 16.72
N PHE A 50 4.52 17.35 16.64
CA PHE A 50 5.72 16.81 15.98
C PHE A 50 6.25 15.53 16.65
N LEU A 51 6.29 15.49 17.98
CA LEU A 51 6.84 14.35 18.73
C LEU A 51 5.92 13.12 18.72
N PHE A 52 4.60 13.33 18.79
CA PHE A 52 3.64 12.25 18.98
C PHE A 52 2.80 11.91 17.73
N ASN A 53 3.01 12.56 16.59
CA ASN A 53 2.24 12.30 15.36
C ASN A 53 2.24 10.83 14.91
N THR A 54 1.16 10.35 14.32
CA THR A 54 1.10 9.05 13.62
C THR A 54 1.13 9.22 12.10
N GLY A 55 1.54 10.39 11.61
CA GLY A 55 1.69 10.69 10.18
C GLY A 55 3.02 10.20 9.58
N PRO A 56 3.03 9.84 8.28
CA PRO A 56 4.21 9.26 7.61
C PRO A 56 5.34 10.26 7.33
N ILE A 57 5.08 11.57 7.50
CA ILE A 57 6.04 12.64 7.18
C ILE A 57 7.29 12.56 8.08
N LEU A 58 7.11 12.17 9.34
CA LEU A 58 8.20 11.88 10.26
C LEU A 58 7.93 10.56 10.98
N PRO A 59 8.62 9.47 10.62
CA PRO A 59 8.33 8.15 11.17
C PRO A 59 8.83 8.05 12.61
N ASN A 60 8.02 8.47 13.57
CA ASN A 60 8.28 8.28 14.99
C ASN A 60 7.83 6.87 15.43
N LEU A 61 8.08 6.54 16.70
CA LEU A 61 7.75 5.23 17.24
C LEU A 61 6.23 4.93 17.17
N LEU A 62 5.39 5.93 17.41
CA LEU A 62 3.93 5.79 17.37
C LEU A 62 3.43 5.54 15.95
N TYR A 63 3.99 6.23 14.95
CA TYR A 63 3.74 5.95 13.55
C TYR A 63 4.09 4.50 13.20
N ILE A 64 5.27 4.01 13.58
CA ILE A 64 5.69 2.64 13.26
C ILE A 64 4.71 1.62 13.88
N LEU A 65 4.29 1.83 15.13
CA LEU A 65 3.33 0.95 15.82
C LEU A 65 1.94 0.99 15.17
N SER A 66 1.40 2.19 14.91
CA SER A 66 0.09 2.37 14.26
C SER A 66 0.09 1.81 12.84
N ALA A 67 1.12 2.10 12.06
CA ALA A 67 1.26 1.60 10.69
C ALA A 67 1.39 0.07 10.68
N THR A 68 2.17 -0.50 11.60
CA THR A 68 2.33 -1.97 11.69
C THR A 68 1.01 -2.66 12.04
N GLY A 69 0.27 -2.14 13.02
CA GLY A 69 -1.07 -2.65 13.36
C GLY A 69 -2.02 -2.58 12.15
N SER A 70 -2.02 -1.43 11.48
CA SER A 70 -2.88 -1.17 10.32
C SER A 70 -2.56 -2.08 9.15
N VAL A 71 -1.28 -2.32 8.88
CA VAL A 71 -0.82 -3.25 7.83
C VAL A 71 -1.34 -4.67 8.12
N PHE A 72 -1.29 -5.14 9.37
CA PHE A 72 -1.82 -6.47 9.70
C PHE A 72 -3.33 -6.55 9.49
N SER A 73 -4.07 -5.53 9.92
CA SER A 73 -5.52 -5.49 9.72
C SER A 73 -5.88 -5.49 8.24
N ILE A 74 -5.27 -4.60 7.45
CA ILE A 74 -5.52 -4.48 6.01
C ILE A 74 -5.14 -5.76 5.28
N LEU A 75 -3.96 -6.35 5.58
CA LEU A 75 -3.51 -7.59 4.96
C LEU A 75 -4.50 -8.72 5.18
N ILE A 76 -4.96 -8.93 6.42
CA ILE A 76 -5.92 -9.99 6.73
C ILE A 76 -7.27 -9.73 6.06
N ILE A 77 -7.73 -8.47 6.01
CA ILE A 77 -8.95 -8.09 5.27
C ILE A 77 -8.81 -8.41 3.78
N CYS A 78 -7.68 -8.06 3.16
CA CYS A 78 -7.41 -8.37 1.76
C CYS A 78 -7.42 -9.88 1.49
N LEU A 79 -6.85 -10.70 2.39
CA LEU A 79 -6.91 -12.16 2.29
C LEU A 79 -8.35 -12.68 2.35
N TYR A 80 -9.17 -12.17 3.29
CA TYR A 80 -10.58 -12.57 3.39
C TYR A 80 -11.38 -12.19 2.14
N ILE A 81 -11.15 -10.98 1.58
CA ILE A 81 -11.80 -10.54 0.34
C ILE A 81 -11.39 -11.45 -0.82
N THR A 82 -10.10 -11.76 -0.93
CA THR A 82 -9.56 -12.58 -2.02
C THR A 82 -10.13 -14.00 -2.01
N GLU A 83 -10.23 -14.63 -0.84
CA GLU A 83 -10.83 -15.97 -0.72
C GLU A 83 -12.35 -15.96 -0.93
N LYS A 84 -13.06 -14.98 -0.37
CA LYS A 84 -14.52 -14.93 -0.49
C LYS A 84 -14.97 -14.67 -1.92
N PHE A 85 -14.17 -13.93 -2.69
CA PHE A 85 -14.50 -13.48 -4.04
C PHE A 85 -13.50 -14.01 -5.08
N GLU A 86 -12.97 -15.21 -4.88
CA GLU A 86 -11.95 -15.81 -5.76
C GLU A 86 -12.41 -15.91 -7.23
N ASN A 87 -13.70 -16.16 -7.47
CA ASN A 87 -14.28 -16.25 -8.81
C ASN A 87 -14.72 -14.88 -9.39
N ASN A 88 -14.58 -13.78 -8.65
CA ASN A 88 -14.97 -12.46 -9.14
C ASN A 88 -13.88 -11.89 -10.05
N TRP A 89 -14.23 -11.62 -11.31
CA TRP A 89 -13.32 -11.06 -12.30
C TRP A 89 -12.58 -9.79 -11.82
N PHE A 90 -13.24 -8.94 -11.03
CA PHE A 90 -12.66 -7.70 -10.52
C PHE A 90 -11.54 -7.98 -9.50
N VAL A 91 -11.79 -8.86 -8.53
CA VAL A 91 -10.81 -9.25 -7.52
C VAL A 91 -9.62 -9.95 -8.18
N THR A 92 -9.88 -10.87 -9.10
CA THR A 92 -8.83 -11.55 -9.86
C THR A 92 -7.98 -10.59 -10.67
N SER A 93 -8.59 -9.54 -11.27
CA SER A 93 -7.86 -8.51 -12.02
C SER A 93 -6.92 -7.70 -11.12
N ILE A 94 -7.38 -7.33 -9.91
CA ILE A 94 -6.54 -6.64 -8.92
C ILE A 94 -5.39 -7.54 -8.46
N VAL A 95 -5.66 -8.81 -8.16
CA VAL A 95 -4.63 -9.79 -7.77
C VAL A 95 -3.56 -9.94 -8.86
N GLN A 96 -3.98 -10.09 -10.12
CA GLN A 96 -3.09 -10.16 -11.28
C GLN A 96 -2.22 -8.90 -11.42
N THR A 97 -2.79 -7.74 -11.13
CA THR A 97 -2.06 -6.46 -11.12
C THR A 97 -1.02 -6.40 -10.01
N GLY A 98 -1.37 -6.84 -8.80
CA GLY A 98 -0.43 -6.93 -7.67
C GLY A 98 0.73 -7.90 -7.89
N GLN A 99 0.52 -8.98 -8.65
CA GLN A 99 1.60 -9.91 -9.03
C GLN A 99 2.64 -9.30 -9.98
N LEU A 100 2.32 -8.16 -10.60
CA LEU A 100 3.16 -7.41 -11.53
C LEU A 100 3.69 -6.11 -10.90
N THR A 101 3.75 -6.04 -9.56
CA THR A 101 4.10 -4.81 -8.83
C THR A 101 5.42 -4.20 -9.30
N LEU A 102 6.48 -4.99 -9.54
CA LEU A 102 7.76 -4.44 -9.98
C LEU A 102 7.67 -3.90 -11.41
N THR A 103 7.01 -4.62 -12.32
CA THR A 103 6.75 -4.11 -13.67
C THR A 103 6.03 -2.76 -13.62
N HIS A 104 4.96 -2.64 -12.85
CA HIS A 104 4.19 -1.39 -12.75
C HIS A 104 4.96 -0.29 -12.04
N TYR A 105 5.76 -0.64 -11.03
CA TYR A 105 6.64 0.29 -10.37
C TYR A 105 7.63 0.91 -11.36
N VAL A 106 8.28 0.13 -12.22
CA VAL A 106 9.16 0.69 -13.24
C VAL A 106 8.34 1.45 -14.30
N SER A 107 7.20 0.90 -14.71
CA SER A 107 6.35 1.50 -15.75
C SER A 107 5.81 2.88 -15.34
N HIS A 108 5.38 3.08 -14.09
CA HIS A 108 4.88 4.39 -13.68
C HIS A 108 5.97 5.46 -13.68
N VAL A 109 7.24 5.10 -13.44
CA VAL A 109 8.37 6.04 -13.55
C VAL A 109 8.67 6.35 -15.01
N PHE A 110 8.94 5.34 -15.84
CA PHE A 110 9.38 5.57 -17.21
C PHE A 110 8.25 5.99 -18.15
N ILE A 111 7.07 5.40 -18.01
CA ILE A 111 5.90 5.68 -18.86
C ILE A 111 5.04 6.76 -18.22
N GLY A 112 4.67 6.60 -16.95
CA GLY A 112 3.80 7.56 -16.26
C GLY A 112 4.46 8.95 -16.12
N ILE A 113 5.57 9.04 -15.41
CA ILE A 113 6.29 10.31 -15.23
C ILE A 113 6.91 10.76 -16.58
N GLY A 114 7.48 9.84 -17.36
CA GLY A 114 8.05 10.17 -18.67
C GLY A 114 7.06 10.82 -19.65
N THR A 115 5.79 10.38 -19.68
CA THR A 115 4.76 11.03 -20.50
C THR A 115 4.42 12.43 -20.02
N LEU A 116 4.38 12.66 -18.69
CA LEU A 116 4.18 14.01 -18.14
C LEU A 116 5.34 14.96 -18.50
N ILE A 117 6.57 14.46 -18.51
CA ILE A 117 7.75 15.23 -18.96
C ILE A 117 7.61 15.60 -20.43
N LEU A 118 7.31 14.64 -21.30
CA LEU A 118 7.18 14.87 -22.75
C LEU A 118 6.07 15.86 -23.10
N LEU A 119 4.98 15.86 -22.34
CA LEU A 119 3.87 16.80 -22.52
C LEU A 119 4.13 18.16 -21.85
N ASN A 120 5.25 18.32 -21.14
CA ASN A 120 5.58 19.49 -20.32
C ASN A 120 4.50 19.80 -19.28
N ARG A 121 3.95 18.75 -18.65
CA ARG A 121 2.82 18.78 -17.70
C ARG A 121 3.22 18.31 -16.29
N MET A 122 4.50 18.44 -15.93
CA MET A 122 5.01 17.97 -14.64
C MET A 122 4.52 18.80 -13.46
N GLU A 123 4.44 20.12 -13.63
CA GLU A 123 4.12 21.05 -12.55
C GLU A 123 2.85 21.84 -12.84
N HIS A 124 2.29 22.48 -11.81
CA HIS A 124 1.12 23.37 -11.88
C HIS A 124 -0.13 22.77 -12.54
N GLN A 125 -0.34 21.46 -12.42
CA GLN A 125 -1.55 20.82 -12.92
C GLN A 125 -2.71 20.93 -11.93
N THR A 126 -3.92 20.96 -12.48
CA THR A 126 -5.14 20.95 -11.66
C THR A 126 -5.30 19.58 -10.99
N LEU A 127 -5.92 19.56 -9.80
CA LEU A 127 -6.24 18.31 -9.10
C LEU A 127 -7.04 17.34 -10.00
N LEU A 128 -7.96 17.89 -10.80
CA LEU A 128 -8.77 17.12 -11.73
C LEU A 128 -7.90 16.42 -12.79
N PHE A 129 -6.91 17.11 -13.36
CA PHE A 129 -6.00 16.51 -14.33
C PHE A 129 -5.20 15.38 -13.71
N VAL A 130 -4.61 15.61 -12.53
CA VAL A 130 -3.80 14.59 -11.82
C VAL A 130 -4.64 13.35 -11.51
N LEU A 131 -5.87 13.56 -11.03
CA LEU A 131 -6.79 12.47 -10.72
C LEU A 131 -7.16 11.67 -11.97
N LEU A 132 -7.55 12.35 -13.06
CA LEU A 132 -7.89 11.69 -14.33
C LEU A 132 -6.71 10.92 -14.91
N PHE A 133 -5.52 11.52 -14.92
CA PHE A 133 -4.30 10.88 -15.41
C PHE A 133 -3.94 9.65 -14.57
N ALA A 134 -3.94 9.77 -13.25
CA ALA A 134 -3.65 8.65 -12.35
C ALA A 134 -4.68 7.53 -12.53
N THR A 135 -5.97 7.84 -12.56
CA THR A 135 -7.02 6.84 -12.78
C THR A 135 -6.88 6.16 -14.14
N ALA A 136 -6.61 6.91 -15.21
CA ALA A 136 -6.37 6.35 -16.53
C ALA A 136 -5.15 5.42 -16.54
N PHE A 137 -4.06 5.83 -15.91
CA PHE A 137 -2.85 5.02 -15.76
C PHE A 137 -3.11 3.73 -14.98
N PHE A 138 -3.89 3.80 -13.89
CA PHE A 138 -4.28 2.62 -13.11
C PHE A 138 -5.17 1.66 -13.93
N ILE A 139 -6.17 2.17 -14.65
CA ILE A 139 -7.02 1.34 -15.52
C ILE A 139 -6.16 0.66 -16.59
N PHE A 140 -5.27 1.40 -17.24
CA PHE A 140 -4.33 0.85 -18.20
C PHE A 140 -3.44 -0.23 -17.59
N SER A 141 -2.90 0.01 -16.39
CA SER A 141 -2.05 -0.95 -15.66
C SER A 141 -2.80 -2.24 -15.33
N ILE A 142 -4.08 -2.14 -14.92
CA ILE A 142 -4.93 -3.30 -14.66
C ILE A 142 -5.20 -4.07 -15.96
N LEU A 143 -5.60 -3.38 -17.03
CA LEU A 143 -5.85 -4.01 -18.33
C LEU A 143 -4.61 -4.72 -18.87
N PHE A 144 -3.46 -4.05 -18.84
CA PHE A 144 -2.17 -4.63 -19.21
C PHE A 144 -1.89 -5.88 -18.40
N SER A 145 -2.11 -5.83 -17.08
CA SER A 145 -1.89 -6.97 -16.19
C SER A 145 -2.74 -8.17 -16.57
N VAL A 146 -4.04 -7.95 -16.76
CA VAL A 146 -4.98 -9.01 -17.10
C VAL A 146 -4.62 -9.65 -18.43
N LEU A 147 -4.30 -8.84 -19.45
CA LEU A 147 -3.91 -9.34 -20.77
C LEU A 147 -2.57 -10.09 -20.72
N TRP A 148 -1.59 -9.55 -20.01
CA TRP A 148 -0.26 -10.17 -19.89
C TRP A 148 -0.33 -11.51 -19.16
N ARG A 149 -1.10 -11.57 -18.07
CA ARG A 149 -1.28 -12.78 -17.24
C ARG A 149 -1.96 -13.93 -17.98
N LYS A 150 -2.67 -13.69 -19.09
CA LYS A 150 -3.21 -14.76 -19.94
C LYS A 150 -2.11 -15.56 -20.65
N LYS A 151 -0.95 -14.96 -20.91
CA LYS A 151 0.13 -15.58 -21.70
C LYS A 151 1.41 -15.84 -20.90
N PHE A 152 1.69 -15.04 -19.87
CA PHE A 152 2.95 -15.09 -19.14
C PHE A 152 2.74 -15.17 -17.62
N SER A 153 3.55 -16.02 -16.97
CA SER A 153 3.50 -16.27 -15.52
C SER A 153 4.29 -15.26 -14.69
N ARG A 154 5.08 -14.39 -15.32
CA ARG A 154 5.88 -13.32 -14.69
C ARG A 154 5.72 -12.04 -15.48
N GLY A 155 5.92 -10.89 -14.84
CA GLY A 155 5.92 -9.62 -15.56
C GLY A 155 7.10 -9.49 -16.52
N PRO A 156 7.00 -8.59 -17.51
CA PRO A 156 8.06 -8.35 -18.48
C PRO A 156 9.41 -8.09 -17.81
N ILE A 157 9.44 -7.24 -16.78
CA ILE A 157 10.68 -6.83 -16.13
C ILE A 157 11.22 -7.93 -15.22
N GLU A 158 10.34 -8.58 -14.47
CA GLU A 158 10.68 -9.74 -13.64
C GLU A 158 11.23 -10.90 -14.51
N TRP A 159 10.69 -11.06 -15.73
CA TRP A 159 11.18 -12.03 -16.71
C TRP A 159 12.58 -11.67 -17.22
N ILE A 160 12.83 -10.41 -17.57
CA ILE A 160 14.16 -9.92 -17.98
C ILE A 160 15.18 -10.12 -16.86
N MET A 161 14.86 -9.69 -15.63
CA MET A 161 15.75 -9.84 -14.48
C MET A 161 16.16 -11.29 -14.25
N ARG A 162 15.20 -12.22 -14.35
CA ARG A 162 15.50 -13.65 -14.20
C ARG A 162 16.45 -14.15 -15.29
N LYS A 163 16.28 -13.67 -16.53
CA LYS A 163 17.13 -14.07 -17.66
C LYS A 163 18.55 -13.50 -17.56
N LEU A 164 18.72 -12.32 -16.95
CA LEU A 164 20.03 -11.70 -16.75
C LEU A 164 20.78 -12.24 -15.52
N ALA A 165 20.05 -12.71 -14.51
CA ALA A 165 20.61 -13.29 -13.30
C ALA A 165 20.87 -14.81 -13.38
N SER A 166 20.59 -15.44 -14.53
CA SER A 166 20.89 -16.84 -14.84
C SER A 166 22.09 -16.92 -15.78
#